data_AF-A0AAU2PE58-F1
#
_entry.id   AF-A0AAU2PE58-F1
#
_cell.length_a   1.000
_cell.length_b   1.000
_cell.length_c   1.000
_cell.angle_alpha   90.00
_cell.angle_beta   90.00
_cell.angle_gamma   90.00
#
_symmetry.space_group_name_H-M   'P 1'
#
loop_
_entity.id
_entity.type
_entity.pdbx_description
1 polymer ?
#
loop_
_entity_poly.entity_id
_entity_poly.type
_entity_poly.pdbx_seq_one_letter_code
_entity_poly.pdbx_strand_id
1 'polypeptide(L)' 'MGASQAAERIAWTPYSRKAIDIAEARSEQHGSDRIDCQDLLIGLSRVGRGVAAAVLTDAGFDPATLDPAPADT' A
#
# COMPACT_ATOMS: atom_id res chain seq x y z
N MET A 1 4.49 -0.85 -36.51
CA MET A 1 3.89 -0.83 -35.17
C MET A 1 4.70 -1.77 -34.29
N GLY A 2 5.23 -1.34 -33.13
CA GLY A 2 6.00 -2.28 -32.30
C GLY A 2 6.87 -1.76 -31.15
N ALA A 3 6.96 -0.45 -30.91
CA ALA A 3 7.77 0.08 -29.78
C ALA A 3 6.95 0.83 -28.71
N SER A 4 5.68 1.18 -28.96
CA SER A 4 4.86 2.00 -28.04
C SER A 4 4.21 1.19 -26.92
N GLN A 5 3.66 0.01 -27.23
CA GLN A 5 2.79 -0.70 -26.28
C GLN A 5 3.55 -1.38 -25.11
N ALA A 6 4.84 -1.66 -25.28
CA ALA A 6 5.70 -2.20 -24.23
C ALA A 6 6.29 -1.10 -23.32
N ALA A 7 6.39 0.14 -23.81
CA ALA A 7 6.73 1.31 -23.01
C ALA A 7 5.57 1.76 -22.09
N GLU A 8 4.35 1.31 -22.40
CA GLU A 8 3.11 1.72 -21.70
C GLU A 8 2.79 0.89 -20.44
N ARG A 9 3.55 -0.16 -20.12
CA ARG A 9 3.40 -0.91 -18.86
C ARG A 9 4.60 -0.65 -17.96
N ILE A 10 4.56 0.44 -17.22
CA ILE A 10 5.54 0.70 -16.15
C ILE A 10 5.45 -0.46 -15.16
N ALA A 11 6.49 -1.28 -15.11
CA ALA A 11 6.57 -2.39 -14.18
C ALA A 11 6.57 -1.84 -12.75
N TRP A 12 5.78 -2.49 -11.89
CA TRP A 12 5.80 -2.14 -10.47
C TRP A 12 7.17 -2.41 -9.88
N THR A 13 7.63 -1.47 -9.05
CA THR A 13 8.81 -1.69 -8.23
C THR A 13 8.53 -2.80 -7.20
N PRO A 14 9.55 -3.50 -6.66
CA PRO A 14 9.35 -4.46 -5.58
C PRO A 14 8.63 -3.86 -4.37
N TYR A 15 8.86 -2.58 -4.08
CA TYR A 15 8.20 -1.87 -2.97
C TYR A 15 6.74 -1.55 -3.27
N SER A 16 6.42 -1.18 -4.52
CA SER A 16 5.04 -0.98 -4.96
C SER A 16 4.24 -2.27 -4.87
N ARG A 17 4.83 -3.41 -5.25
CA ARG A 17 4.18 -4.71 -5.11
C ARG A 17 3.92 -5.05 -3.64
N LYS A 18 4.94 -4.92 -2.79
CA LYS A 18 4.80 -5.14 -1.35
C LYS A 18 3.70 -4.27 -0.71
N ALA A 19 3.55 -3.02 -1.13
CA ALA A 19 2.48 -2.15 -0.64
C ALA A 19 1.09 -2.69 -0.97
N ILE A 20 0.90 -3.21 -2.19
CA ILE A 20 -0.35 -3.84 -2.62
C ILE A 20 -0.61 -5.13 -1.83
N ASP A 21 0.40 -5.99 -1.66
CA ASP A 21 0.25 -7.24 -0.88
C ASP A 21 -0.21 -6.95 0.56
N ILE A 22 0.32 -5.90 1.19
CA ILE A 22 -0.10 -5.48 2.54
C ILE A 22 -1.54 -4.94 2.53
N ALA A 23 -1.91 -4.17 1.50
CA ALA A 23 -3.24 -3.60 1.38
C ALA A 23 -4.31 -4.69 1.13
N GLU A 24 -3.99 -5.70 0.33
CA GLU A 24 -4.83 -6.87 0.07
C GLU A 24 -5.07 -7.66 1.36
N ALA A 25 -4.00 -8.04 2.07
CA ALA A 25 -4.11 -8.76 3.34
C ALA A 25 -4.96 -8.01 4.38
N ARG A 26 -4.90 -6.67 4.38
CA ARG A 26 -5.73 -5.84 5.25
C ARG A 26 -7.20 -5.84 4.82
N SER A 27 -7.49 -5.69 3.53
CA SER A 27 -8.85 -5.75 2.99
C SER A 27 -9.52 -7.07 3.38
N GLU A 28 -8.80 -8.18 3.24
CA GLU A 28 -9.25 -9.51 3.61
C GLU A 28 -9.55 -9.62 5.12
N GLN A 29 -8.70 -9.04 5.99
CA GLN A 29 -8.92 -9.01 7.44
C GLN A 29 -10.22 -8.30 7.84
N HIS A 30 -10.67 -7.32 7.05
CA HIS A 30 -11.93 -6.60 7.28
C HIS A 30 -13.12 -7.24 6.55
N GLY A 31 -12.92 -8.38 5.87
CA GLY A 31 -13.95 -9.06 5.09
C GLY A 31 -14.34 -8.32 3.81
N SER A 32 -13.46 -7.46 3.29
CA SER A 32 -13.68 -6.75 2.03
C SER A 32 -13.01 -7.47 0.87
N ASP A 33 -13.77 -7.71 -0.21
CA ASP A 33 -13.28 -8.27 -1.47
C ASP A 33 -12.60 -7.22 -2.36
N ARG A 34 -12.45 -5.98 -1.87
CA ARG A 34 -11.85 -4.86 -2.61
C ARG A 34 -10.94 -4.02 -1.72
N ILE A 35 -9.73 -3.78 -2.23
CA ILE A 35 -8.78 -2.83 -1.64
C ILE A 35 -9.36 -1.41 -1.74
N ASP A 36 -9.59 -0.78 -0.59
CA ASP A 36 -10.00 0.62 -0.54
C ASP A 36 -8.80 1.56 -0.35
N CYS A 37 -9.04 2.88 -0.47
CA CYS A 37 -7.99 3.89 -0.34
C CYS A 37 -7.26 3.81 1.01
N GLN A 38 -7.97 3.46 2.08
CA GLN A 38 -7.39 3.32 3.41
C GLN A 38 -6.37 2.18 3.45
N ASP A 39 -6.70 1.04 2.86
CA ASP A 39 -5.80 -0.12 2.84
C ASP A 39 -4.55 0.18 2.03
N LEU A 40 -4.69 0.90 0.92
CA LEU A 40 -3.57 1.32 0.10
C LEU A 40 -2.64 2.28 0.85
N LEU A 41 -3.19 3.27 1.57
CA LEU A 41 -2.39 4.22 2.36
C LEU A 41 -1.64 3.50 3.49
N ILE A 42 -2.28 2.53 4.14
CA ILE A 42 -1.64 1.69 5.16
C ILE A 42 -0.55 0.82 4.53
N GLY A 43 -0.83 0.19 3.39
CA GLY A 43 0.14 -0.60 2.63
C GLY A 43 1.39 0.21 2.27
N LEU A 44 1.21 1.40 1.69
CA LEU A 44 2.29 2.32 1.34
C LEU A 44 3.10 2.78 2.57
N SER A 45 2.42 3.12 3.66
CA SER A 45 3.08 3.53 4.90
C SER A 45 3.88 2.38 5.55
N ARG A 46 3.33 1.15 5.54
CA ARG A 46 3.95 -0.04 6.15
C ARG A 46 5.14 -0.60 5.37
N VAL A 47 5.32 -0.20 4.10
CA VAL A 47 6.59 -0.47 3.40
C VAL A 47 7.77 0.21 4.11
N GLY A 48 7.52 1.34 4.78
CA GLY A 48 8.51 2.02 5.63
C GLY A 48 9.68 2.66 4.88
N ARG A 49 9.63 2.72 3.55
CA ARG A 49 10.67 3.32 2.69
C ARG A 49 10.12 3.82 1.37
N GLY A 50 10.90 4.69 0.73
CA GLY A 50 10.57 5.30 -0.56
C GLY A 50 9.76 6.58 -0.42
N VAL A 51 9.45 7.19 -1.56
CA VAL A 51 8.81 8.52 -1.63
C VAL A 51 7.45 8.53 -0.96
N ALA A 52 6.62 7.50 -1.17
CA ALA A 52 5.29 7.43 -0.59
C ALA A 52 5.32 7.42 0.95
N ALA A 53 6.19 6.61 1.56
CA ALA A 53 6.35 6.58 3.01
C ALA A 53 6.79 7.95 3.56
N ALA A 54 7.76 8.60 2.92
CA ALA A 54 8.21 9.93 3.33
C ALA A 54 7.12 10.99 3.23
N VAL A 55 6.35 11.01 2.14
CA VAL A 55 5.24 11.95 1.94
C VAL A 55 4.11 11.70 2.95
N LEU A 56 3.78 10.44 3.23
CA LEU A 56 2.76 10.11 4.23
C LEU A 56 3.19 10.54 5.64
N THR A 57 4.45 10.29 6.01
CA THR A 57 5.01 10.76 7.29
C THR A 57 5.00 12.28 7.39
N ASP A 58 5.41 13.00 6.35
CA ASP A 58 5.40 14.48 6.32
C ASP A 58 3.97 15.05 6.41
N ALA A 59 3.00 14.37 5.82
CA ALA A 59 1.58 14.70 5.93
C ALA A 59 0.97 14.35 7.30
N GLY A 60 1.75 13.79 8.24
CA GLY A 60 1.27 13.40 9.57
C GLY A 60 0.38 12.15 9.57
N PHE A 61 0.45 11.32 8.53
CA PHE A 61 -0.29 10.07 8.48
C PHE A 61 0.31 9.05 9.45
N ASP A 62 -0.51 8.54 10.36
CA ASP A 62 -0.16 7.44 11.26
C ASP A 62 -0.99 6.19 10.94
N PRO A 63 -0.38 5.12 10.39
CA PRO A 63 -1.09 3.88 10.11
C PRO A 63 -1.56 3.15 11.38
N ALA A 64 -0.94 3.39 12.55
CA ALA A 64 -1.31 2.72 13.80
C ALA A 64 -2.66 3.21 14.34
N THR A 65 -3.03 4.45 14.05
CA THR A 65 -4.33 5.02 14.40
C THR A 65 -5.48 4.35 13.63
N LEU A 66 -5.25 3.95 12.38
CA LEU A 66 -6.26 3.34 11.50
C LEU A 66 -6.25 1.80 11.51
N ASP A 67 -5.18 1.22 12.03
CA ASP A 67 -5.00 -0.22 12.18
C ASP A 67 -4.31 -0.52 13.51
N PRO A 68 -5.04 -0.43 14.64
CA PRO A 68 -4.49 -0.90 15.90
C PRO A 68 -4.15 -2.37 15.73
N ALA A 69 -2.90 -2.75 16.04
CA ALA A 69 -2.56 -4.17 16.14
C ALA A 69 -3.61 -4.85 17.02
N PRO A 70 -4.07 -6.08 16.67
CA PRO A 70 -5.01 -6.79 17.52
C PRO A 70 -4.37 -6.85 18.92
N ALA A 71 -5.06 -6.27 19.91
CA ALA A 71 -4.61 -6.31 21.28
C ALA A 71 -4.36 -7.78 21.63
N ASP A 72 -3.13 -8.11 22.05
CA ASP A 72 -2.73 -9.43 22.52
C ASP A 72 -3.88 -10.03 23.35
N THR A 73 -4.54 -11.06 22.82
CA THR A 73 -5.51 -11.93 23.52
C THR A 73 -5.08 -13.37 23.32
#